data_AF-A0A1L7LL54-F1
#
_entry.id   AF-A0A1L7LL54-F1
#
_cell.length_a   1.000
_cell.length_b   1.000
_cell.length_c   1.000
_cell.angle_alpha   90.00
_cell.angle_beta   90.00
_cell.angle_gamma   90.00
#
_symmetry.space_group_name_H-M   'P 1'
#
loop_
_entity.id
_entity.type
_entity.pdbx_description
1 polymer ?
#
loop_
_entity_poly.entity_id
_entity_poly.type
_entity_poly.pdbx_seq_one_letter_code
_entity_poly.pdbx_strand_id
1 'polypeptide(L)'
;MGVLLSLYDLQDQSYPLTLWIGFTFLLMFIYPLNLISLILFLFGIFAALKNINIGSGDFLYLATLALSLNLQQIIWIIQIASLLGILYSLLFQKHKEPFAFVPFLFLGHLIIIFSQLI
;
A
#
# COMPACT_ATOMS: atom_id res chain seq x y z
N MET A 1 -6.55 -8.08 -5.32
CA MET A 1 -6.66 -6.95 -4.37
C MET A 1 -5.94 -5.70 -4.87
N GLY A 2 -4.63 -5.76 -5.15
CA GLY A 2 -3.83 -4.59 -5.55
C GLY A 2 -4.36 -3.80 -6.75
N VAL A 3 -4.79 -4.47 -7.84
CA VAL A 3 -5.36 -3.79 -9.03
C VAL A 3 -6.66 -3.04 -8.69
N LEU A 4 -7.54 -3.67 -7.90
CA LEU A 4 -8.82 -3.09 -7.48
C LEU A 4 -8.60 -1.86 -6.60
N LEU A 5 -7.74 -1.97 -5.58
CA LEU A 5 -7.40 -0.85 -4.70
C LEU A 5 -6.70 0.29 -5.45
N SER A 6 -5.79 -0.03 -6.38
CA SER A 6 -5.11 0.96 -7.20
C SER A 6 -6.07 1.73 -8.11
N LEU A 7 -7.10 1.09 -8.67
CA LEU A 7 -8.09 1.76 -9.50
C LEU A 7 -9.00 2.68 -8.67
N TYR A 8 -9.41 2.24 -7.47
CA TYR A 8 -10.22 3.06 -6.56
C TYR A 8 -9.44 4.27 -6.01
N ASP A 9 -8.15 4.10 -5.69
CA ASP A 9 -7.28 5.18 -5.21
C ASP A 9 -7.08 6.27 -6.28
N LEU A 10 -7.01 5.88 -7.55
CA LEU A 10 -6.90 6.80 -8.69
C LEU A 10 -8.20 7.53 -9.03
N GLN A 11 -9.35 6.89 -8.82
CA GLN A 11 -10.64 7.38 -9.32
C GLN A 11 -11.38 8.25 -8.29
N ASP A 12 -11.43 7.85 -7.01
CA ASP A 12 -12.25 8.52 -6.00
C ASP A 12 -11.47 9.05 -4.80
N GLN A 13 -10.13 8.81 -4.73
CA GLN A 13 -9.26 9.15 -3.58
C GLN A 13 -9.79 8.67 -2.20
N SER A 14 -10.79 7.79 -2.22
CA SER A 14 -11.42 7.21 -1.04
C SER A 14 -11.04 5.74 -1.04
N TYR A 15 -10.11 5.40 -0.17
CA TYR A 15 -9.71 4.02 0.02
C TYR A 15 -10.93 3.21 0.51
N PRO A 16 -11.41 2.19 -0.23
CA PRO A 16 -12.61 1.44 0.15
C PRO A 16 -12.27 0.51 1.32
N LEU A 17 -12.23 1.09 2.52
CA LEU A 17 -11.80 0.45 3.76
C LEU A 17 -12.60 -0.84 4.03
N THR A 18 -13.89 -0.82 3.71
CA THR A 18 -14.79 -1.99 3.79
C THR A 18 -14.33 -3.15 2.90
N LEU A 19 -13.90 -2.86 1.67
CA LEU A 19 -13.42 -3.86 0.73
C LEU A 19 -12.07 -4.41 1.22
N TRP A 20 -11.20 -3.54 1.74
CA TRP A 20 -9.94 -3.93 2.37
C TRP A 20 -10.12 -4.89 3.56
N ILE A 21 -11.04 -4.59 4.47
CA ILE A 21 -11.33 -5.45 5.63
C ILE A 21 -11.74 -6.85 5.18
N GLY A 22 -12.65 -6.95 4.20
CA GLY A 22 -13.16 -8.24 3.71
C GLY A 22 -12.05 -9.14 3.15
N PHE A 23 -11.17 -8.60 2.31
CA PHE A 23 -10.06 -9.37 1.74
C PHE A 23 -8.98 -9.70 2.78
N THR A 24 -8.58 -8.73 3.62
CA THR A 24 -7.53 -8.95 4.63
C THR A 24 -7.98 -9.98 5.66
N PHE A 25 -9.26 -9.96 6.05
CA PHE A 25 -9.85 -10.96 6.94
C PHE A 25 -9.79 -12.37 6.32
N LEU A 26 -10.08 -12.51 5.02
CA LEU A 26 -9.95 -13.79 4.32
C LEU A 26 -8.49 -14.27 4.27
N LEU A 27 -7.53 -13.36 4.04
CA LEU A 27 -6.09 -13.65 4.00
C LEU A 27 -5.55 -14.10 5.37
N MET A 28 -6.08 -13.58 6.48
CA MET A 28 -5.68 -13.99 7.83
C MET A 28 -5.99 -15.45 8.17
N PHE A 29 -6.92 -16.10 7.46
CA PHE A 29 -7.14 -17.56 7.61
C PHE A 29 -6.02 -18.40 6.98
N ILE A 30 -5.26 -17.82 6.04
CA ILE A 30 -4.21 -18.51 5.28
C ILE A 30 -2.82 -18.19 5.85
N TYR A 31 -2.60 -16.92 6.22
CA TYR A 31 -1.32 -16.43 6.74
C TYR A 31 -1.41 -16.02 8.20
N PRO A 32 -0.46 -16.43 9.05
CA PRO A 32 -0.44 -16.01 10.45
C PRO A 32 -0.20 -14.49 10.57
N LEU A 33 -0.75 -13.89 11.63
CA LEU A 33 -0.50 -12.49 11.94
C LEU A 33 0.99 -12.26 12.27
N ASN A 34 1.58 -11.28 11.59
CA ASN A 34 2.95 -10.84 11.83
C ASN A 34 2.95 -9.54 12.67
N LEU A 35 3.95 -9.36 13.54
CA LEU A 35 4.15 -8.12 14.31
C LEU A 35 4.23 -6.90 13.40
N ILE A 36 4.89 -7.03 12.24
CA ILE A 36 5.04 -5.94 11.27
C ILE A 36 3.66 -5.54 10.71
N SER A 37 2.85 -6.53 10.33
CA SER A 37 1.49 -6.31 9.84
C SER A 37 0.62 -5.62 10.89
N LEU A 38 0.72 -6.03 12.15
CA LEU A 38 -0.02 -5.42 13.27
C LEU A 38 0.39 -3.96 13.52
N ILE A 39 1.70 -3.67 13.50
CA ILE A 39 2.22 -2.30 13.67
C ILE A 39 1.73 -1.40 12.53
N LEU A 40 1.83 -1.86 11.28
CA LEU A 40 1.35 -1.11 10.11
C LEU A 40 -0.16 -0.90 10.14
N PHE A 41 -0.92 -1.90 10.60
CA PHE A 41 -2.37 -1.79 10.78
C PHE A 41 -2.74 -0.72 11.81
N LEU A 42 -2.06 -0.68 12.96
CA LEU A 42 -2.26 0.37 13.97
C LEU A 42 -1.94 1.77 13.41
N PHE A 43 -0.89 1.90 12.62
CA PHE A 43 -0.59 3.16 11.92
C PHE A 43 -1.67 3.52 10.90
N GLY A 44 -2.20 2.55 10.15
CA GLY A 44 -3.30 2.76 9.21
C GLY A 44 -4.57 3.27 9.91
N ILE A 45 -4.94 2.68 11.05
CA ILE A 45 -6.05 3.15 11.87
C ILE A 45 -5.77 4.57 12.39
N PHE A 46 -4.56 4.82 12.90
CA PHE A 46 -4.20 6.14 13.41
C PHE A 46 -4.26 7.21 12.33
N ALA A 47 -3.79 6.91 11.12
CA ALA A 47 -3.88 7.79 9.96
C ALA A 47 -5.34 8.05 9.56
N ALA A 48 -6.19 7.01 9.59
CA ALA A 48 -7.61 7.13 9.29
C ALA A 48 -8.38 7.98 10.32
N LEU A 49 -8.04 7.86 11.61
CA LEU A 49 -8.71 8.61 12.68
C LEU A 49 -8.27 10.07 12.76
N LYS A 50 -6.99 10.34 12.50
CA LYS A 50 -6.39 11.65 12.77
C LYS A 50 -6.44 12.61 11.58
N ASN A 51 -7.04 12.23 10.44
CA ASN A 51 -7.06 13.03 9.19
C ASN A 51 -5.72 13.73 8.94
N ILE A 52 -4.63 13.02 9.23
CA ILE A 52 -3.31 13.42 8.78
C ILE A 52 -3.43 13.27 7.27
N ASN A 53 -3.09 14.29 6.47
CA ASN A 53 -3.23 14.31 5.00
C ASN A 53 -2.41 13.21 4.25
N ILE A 54 -2.13 12.09 4.90
CA ILE A 54 -1.48 10.89 4.43
C ILE A 54 -2.57 9.84 4.22
N GLY A 55 -2.55 9.17 3.08
CA GLY A 55 -3.50 8.10 2.76
C GLY A 55 -3.42 6.97 3.77
N SER A 56 -4.48 6.77 4.56
CA SER A 56 -4.59 5.61 5.46
C SER A 56 -4.52 4.28 4.68
N GLY A 57 -4.96 4.31 3.42
CA GLY A 57 -4.90 3.21 2.47
C GLY A 57 -3.51 2.66 2.21
N ASP A 58 -2.47 3.50 2.25
CA ASP A 58 -1.08 3.10 2.00
C ASP A 58 -0.58 2.15 3.10
N PHE A 59 -0.81 2.53 4.36
CA PHE A 59 -0.44 1.73 5.53
C PHE A 59 -1.26 0.45 5.63
N LEU A 60 -2.55 0.52 5.32
CA LEU A 60 -3.43 -0.67 5.30
C LEU A 60 -3.00 -1.65 4.21
N TYR A 61 -2.63 -1.15 3.03
CA TYR A 61 -2.12 -1.98 1.95
C TYR A 61 -0.79 -2.65 2.33
N LEU A 62 0.15 -1.90 2.91
CA LEU A 62 1.41 -2.44 3.44
C LEU A 62 1.18 -3.48 4.56
N ALA A 63 0.18 -3.28 5.42
CA ALA A 63 -0.17 -4.24 6.46
C ALA A 63 -0.63 -5.57 5.88
N THR A 64 -1.40 -5.56 4.78
CA THR A 64 -1.79 -6.80 4.07
C THR A 64 -0.58 -7.47 3.42
N LEU A 65 0.32 -6.70 2.80
CA LEU A 65 1.54 -7.26 2.20
C LEU A 65 2.48 -7.87 3.26
N ALA A 66 2.56 -7.28 4.44
CA ALA A 66 3.39 -7.77 5.54
C ALA A 66 2.89 -9.09 6.18
N LEU A 67 1.70 -9.58 5.80
CA LEU A 67 1.24 -10.93 6.17
C LEU A 67 2.03 -12.03 5.45
N SER A 68 2.46 -11.78 4.20
CA SER A 68 3.18 -12.76 3.38
C SER A 68 4.65 -12.41 3.14
N LEU A 69 5.04 -11.15 3.32
CA LEU A 69 6.39 -10.65 3.04
C LEU A 69 7.19 -10.33 4.31
N ASN A 70 8.52 -10.40 4.18
CA ASN A 70 9.47 -10.04 5.23
C ASN A 70 9.71 -8.53 5.30
N LEU A 71 10.24 -8.06 6.43
CA LEU A 71 10.57 -6.64 6.66
C LEU A 71 11.41 -6.02 5.54
N GLN A 72 12.45 -6.73 5.11
CA GLN A 72 13.35 -6.27 4.05
C GLN A 72 12.60 -6.03 2.74
N GLN A 73 11.69 -6.92 2.36
CA GLN A 73 10.88 -6.79 1.14
C GLN A 73 9.93 -5.60 1.25
N ILE A 74 9.28 -5.44 2.40
CA ILE A 74 8.41 -4.27 2.65
C ILE A 74 9.20 -2.96 2.51
N ILE A 75 10.40 -2.89 3.08
CA ILE A 75 11.27 -1.71 2.97
C ILE A 75 11.64 -1.46 1.49
N TRP A 76 12.02 -2.50 0.74
CA TRP A 76 12.32 -2.35 -0.69
C TRP A 76 11.11 -1.89 -1.50
N ILE A 77 9.90 -2.39 -1.22
CA ILE A 77 8.67 -1.95 -1.87
C ILE A 77 8.45 -0.45 -1.62
N ILE A 78 8.59 0.00 -0.38
CA ILE A 78 8.46 1.43 -0.02
C ILE A 78 9.50 2.27 -0.76
N GLN A 79 10.76 1.83 -0.81
CA GLN A 79 11.83 2.55 -1.50
C GLN A 79 11.55 2.68 -3.00
N ILE A 80 11.22 1.58 -3.68
CA ILE A 80 10.92 1.56 -5.11
C ILE A 80 9.68 2.42 -5.41
N ALA A 81 8.62 2.26 -4.62
CA ALA A 81 7.40 3.06 -4.76
C ALA A 81 7.69 4.55 -4.58
N SER A 82 8.51 4.93 -3.59
CA SER A 82 8.89 6.33 -3.36
C SER A 82 9.70 6.91 -4.51
N LEU A 83 10.67 6.16 -5.05
CA LEU A 83 11.47 6.58 -6.19
C LEU A 83 10.61 6.78 -7.43
N LEU A 84 9.73 5.81 -7.73
CA LEU A 84 8.79 5.92 -8.86
C LEU A 84 7.83 7.09 -8.67
N GLY A 85 7.32 7.30 -7.46
CA GLY A 85 6.47 8.43 -7.11
C GLY A 85 7.15 9.78 -7.31
N ILE A 86 8.39 9.92 -6.84
CA ILE A 86 9.19 11.13 -7.02
C ILE A 86 9.46 11.38 -8.51
N LEU A 87 9.89 10.35 -9.25
CA LEU A 87 10.14 10.45 -10.70
C LEU A 87 8.86 10.86 -11.45
N TYR A 88 7.72 10.26 -11.09
CA TYR A 88 6.43 10.62 -11.66
C TYR A 88 6.06 12.08 -11.35
N SER A 89 6.24 12.53 -10.11
CA SER A 89 5.98 13.91 -9.72
C SER A 89 6.83 14.92 -10.49
N LEU A 90 8.12 14.63 -10.71
CA LEU A 90 9.04 15.52 -11.41
C LEU A 90 8.77 15.59 -12.92
N LEU A 91 8.38 14.48 -13.54
CA LEU A 91 8.21 14.37 -14.99
C LEU A 91 6.80 14.75 -15.47
N PHE A 92 5.77 14.43 -14.69
CA PHE A 92 4.38 14.48 -15.15
C PHE A 92 3.47 15.39 -14.31
N GLN A 93 3.81 15.73 -13.07
CA GLN A 93 2.98 16.64 -12.27
C GLN A 93 3.37 18.11 -12.47
N LYS A 94 2.47 18.87 -13.11
CA LYS A 94 2.56 20.34 -13.21
C LYS A 94 1.73 21.10 -12.16
N HIS A 95 0.83 20.41 -11.43
CA HIS A 95 -0.03 21.00 -10.40
C HIS A 95 -0.17 20.07 -9.17
N LYS A 96 -0.58 20.67 -8.03
CA LYS A 96 -0.81 20.00 -6.73
C LYS A 96 -2.08 19.13 -6.72
N GLU A 97 -2.23 18.24 -7.70
CA GLU A 97 -3.28 17.23 -7.67
C GLU A 97 -2.97 16.20 -6.57
N PRO A 98 -3.98 15.67 -5.85
CA PRO A 98 -3.75 14.71 -4.79
C PRO A 98 -3.11 13.44 -5.35
N PHE A 99 -2.01 13.03 -4.72
CA PHE A 99 -1.12 11.99 -5.22
C PHE A 99 -1.50 10.63 -4.62
N ALA A 100 -2.00 9.72 -5.47
CA ALA A 100 -2.30 8.33 -5.12
C ALA A 100 -1.01 7.50 -5.05
N PHE A 101 -0.61 7.06 -3.85
CA PHE A 101 0.64 6.32 -3.63
C PHE A 101 0.48 4.79 -3.73
N VAL A 102 -0.75 4.27 -3.51
CA VAL A 102 -1.07 2.84 -3.60
C VAL A 102 -0.69 2.20 -4.96
N PRO A 103 -0.89 2.86 -6.12
CA PRO A 103 -0.46 2.31 -7.41
C PRO A 103 1.05 2.05 -7.49
N PHE A 104 1.87 2.95 -6.93
CA PHE A 104 3.33 2.79 -6.90
C PHE A 104 3.76 1.69 -5.92
N LEU A 105 3.07 1.55 -4.78
CA LEU A 105 3.26 0.43 -3.86
C LEU A 105 2.93 -0.91 -4.54
N PHE A 106 1.87 -0.96 -5.34
CA PHE A 106 1.53 -2.15 -6.13
C PHE A 106 2.62 -2.48 -7.16
N LEU A 107 3.14 -1.48 -7.89
CA LEU A 107 4.27 -1.68 -8.81
C LEU A 107 5.52 -2.20 -8.10
N GLY A 108 5.87 -1.61 -6.95
CA GLY A 108 7.00 -2.08 -6.13
C GLY A 108 6.82 -3.54 -5.69
N HIS A 109 5.60 -3.90 -5.28
CA HIS A 109 5.27 -5.28 -4.94
C HIS A 109 5.43 -6.26 -6.11
N LEU A 110 4.96 -5.89 -7.32
CA LEU A 110 5.16 -6.70 -8.52
C LEU A 110 6.65 -6.91 -8.82
N ILE A 111 7.47 -5.86 -8.74
CA ILE A 111 8.92 -5.95 -8.99
C ILE A 111 9.57 -6.95 -8.03
N ILE A 112 9.22 -6.92 -6.74
CA ILE A 112 9.74 -7.88 -5.76
C ILE A 112 9.31 -9.30 -6.11
N ILE A 113 8.03 -9.55 -6.38
CA ILE A 113 7.57 -10.90 -6.73
C ILE A 113 8.33 -11.43 -7.95
N PHE A 114 8.46 -10.62 -9.01
CA PHE A 114 9.20 -11.02 -10.21
C PHE A 114 10.68 -11.30 -9.91
N SER A 115 11.32 -10.51 -9.03
CA SER A 115 12.71 -10.74 -8.65
C SER A 115 12.95 -12.04 -7.88
N GLN A 116 11.93 -12.61 -7.25
CA GLN A 116 12.02 -13.89 -6.55
C GLN A 116 11.74 -15.10 -7.46
N LEU A 117 11.14 -14.86 -8.62
CA LEU A 117 10.81 -15.89 -9.62
C LEU A 117 11.97 -16.19 -10.58
N ILE A 118 12.96 -15.31 -10.65
CA ILE A 118 14.18 -15.40 -11.46
C ILE A 118 15.31 -15.95 -10.60
#